data_AF-A0A838RJT4-F1
#
_entry.id   AF-A0A838RJT4-F1
#
_cell.length_a   1.000
_cell.length_b   1.000
_cell.length_c   1.000
_cell.angle_alpha   90.00
_cell.angle_beta   90.00
_cell.angle_gamma   90.00
#
_symmetry.space_group_name_H-M   'P 1'
#
loop_
_entity.id
_entity.type
_entity.pdbx_description
1 polymer ?
#
loop_
_entity_poly.entity_id
_entity_poly.type
_entity_poly.pdbx_seq_one_letter_code
_entity_poly.pdbx_strand_id
1 'polypeptide(L)'
;MASLAESLGPLFEVGFNVGVLTCIQERGIPHGYGAFYREALAQLKLERLVGVLQREMALVAERDVQALERWLIAYLHLGFQAGRNFLGEFIDAVPARSPVRLRYLQCKLWDENTLGTYQRPGALEEVLAQLGVTHPAQVVADYKVKRGTFLHADLLLLFEYHDPEFPRSDDHWRLLVIDASIFQVQGAERLRELDDPQMQRELLNWEIHNLRSKSEFARLSLDTSSTLLFPEGLERYYRAFLRGDKETAKLIQAGSYAHSFYDFLKRE
;
A
#
# COMPACT_ATOMS: atom_id res chain seq x y z
N MET A 1 13.32 -13.89 -16.67
CA MET A 1 12.90 -14.45 -15.37
C MET A 1 12.77 -13.27 -14.42
N ALA A 2 11.60 -13.06 -13.83
CA ALA A 2 11.45 -12.06 -12.78
C ALA A 2 12.36 -12.45 -11.61
N SER A 3 12.97 -11.46 -10.97
CA SER A 3 13.76 -11.75 -9.77
C SER A 3 12.85 -12.22 -8.63
N LEU A 4 13.37 -13.00 -7.67
CA LEU A 4 12.63 -13.34 -6.44
C LEU A 4 12.10 -12.07 -5.77
N ALA A 5 12.87 -10.98 -5.77
CA ALA A 5 12.46 -9.69 -5.23
C ALA A 5 11.24 -9.08 -5.96
N GLU A 6 11.14 -9.23 -7.28
CA GLU A 6 9.95 -8.80 -8.04
C GLU A 6 8.73 -9.66 -7.72
N SER A 7 8.94 -10.95 -7.48
CA SER A 7 7.87 -11.92 -7.20
C SER A 7 7.35 -11.81 -5.76
N LEU A 8 8.14 -11.26 -4.83
CA LEU A 8 7.77 -11.05 -3.43
C LEU A 8 7.14 -9.67 -3.16
N GLY A 9 7.22 -8.71 -4.10
CA GLY A 9 6.59 -7.39 -4.00
C GLY A 9 5.09 -7.44 -3.65
N PRO A 10 4.28 -8.20 -4.42
CA PRO A 10 2.86 -8.38 -4.14
C PRO A 10 2.57 -8.91 -2.71
N LEU A 11 3.46 -9.74 -2.16
CA LEU A 11 3.27 -10.32 -0.82
C LEU A 11 3.49 -9.28 0.28
N PHE A 12 4.45 -8.37 0.10
CA PHE A 12 4.56 -7.24 1.03
C PHE A 12 3.30 -6.37 0.97
N GLU A 13 2.80 -6.04 -0.21
CA GLU A 13 1.58 -5.24 -0.37
C GLU A 13 0.37 -5.90 0.30
N VAL A 14 0.21 -7.21 0.12
CA VAL A 14 -0.81 -7.98 0.84
C VAL A 14 -0.59 -7.88 2.34
N GLY A 15 0.63 -8.13 2.83
CA GLY A 15 0.97 -8.00 4.25
C GLY A 15 0.61 -6.62 4.79
N PHE A 16 0.99 -5.56 4.07
CA PHE A 16 0.70 -4.17 4.41
C PHE A 16 -0.80 -3.91 4.52
N ASN A 17 -1.57 -4.36 3.52
CA ASN A 17 -3.02 -4.25 3.52
C ASN A 17 -3.68 -5.02 4.67
N VAL A 18 -3.15 -6.22 5.02
CA VAL A 18 -3.60 -6.96 6.21
C VAL A 18 -3.28 -6.17 7.48
N GLY A 19 -2.09 -5.59 7.61
CA GLY A 19 -1.70 -4.75 8.75
C GLY A 19 -2.63 -3.55 8.95
N VAL A 20 -2.97 -2.85 7.87
CA VAL A 20 -3.94 -1.74 7.84
C VAL A 20 -5.32 -2.21 8.32
N LEU A 21 -5.83 -3.31 7.76
CA LEU A 21 -7.13 -3.90 8.16
C LEU A 21 -7.15 -4.31 9.63
N THR A 22 -6.06 -4.91 10.13
CA THR A 22 -5.92 -5.29 11.53
C THR A 22 -5.91 -4.06 12.44
N CYS A 23 -5.19 -2.99 12.08
CA CYS A 23 -5.19 -1.75 12.84
C CYS A 23 -6.59 -1.12 12.92
N ILE A 24 -7.35 -1.13 11.81
CA ILE A 24 -8.75 -0.69 11.78
C ILE A 24 -9.61 -1.49 12.78
N GLN A 25 -9.44 -2.81 12.82
CA GLN A 25 -10.18 -3.69 13.72
C GLN A 25 -9.77 -3.52 15.19
N GLU A 26 -8.46 -3.51 15.49
CA GLU A 26 -7.91 -3.34 16.84
C GLU A 26 -8.36 -2.00 17.48
N ARG A 27 -8.44 -0.94 16.67
CA ARG A 27 -8.86 0.39 17.11
C ARG A 27 -10.38 0.60 17.07
N GLY A 28 -11.15 -0.38 16.60
CA GLY A 28 -12.60 -0.29 16.51
C GLY A 28 -13.11 0.85 15.63
N ILE A 29 -12.37 1.21 14.56
CA ILE A 29 -12.74 2.33 13.68
C ILE A 29 -14.03 1.97 12.93
N PRO A 30 -15.11 2.76 13.04
CA PRO A 30 -16.33 2.50 12.29
C PRO A 30 -16.08 2.54 10.78
N HIS A 31 -16.55 1.54 10.05
CA HIS A 31 -16.30 1.39 8.61
C HIS A 31 -17.47 0.72 7.86
N GLY A 32 -17.55 0.96 6.54
CA GLY A 32 -18.67 0.50 5.69
C GLY A 32 -18.42 -0.75 4.84
N TYR A 33 -17.22 -1.34 4.84
CA TYR A 33 -16.87 -2.44 3.93
C TYR A 33 -17.47 -3.82 4.28
N GLY A 34 -18.28 -3.93 5.33
CA GLY A 34 -18.97 -5.17 5.71
C GLY A 34 -18.04 -6.39 5.84
N ALA A 35 -18.40 -7.50 5.18
CA ALA A 35 -17.61 -8.73 5.16
C ALA A 35 -16.57 -8.79 4.01
N PHE A 36 -16.54 -7.80 3.11
CA PHE A 36 -15.79 -7.85 1.85
C PHE A 36 -14.32 -8.26 2.04
N TYR A 37 -13.59 -7.54 2.89
CA TYR A 37 -12.18 -7.83 3.15
C TYR A 37 -11.97 -9.10 3.98
N ARG A 38 -12.91 -9.45 4.87
CA ARG A 38 -12.84 -10.71 5.63
C ARG A 38 -12.93 -11.93 4.70
N GLU A 39 -13.82 -11.87 3.71
CA GLU A 39 -13.97 -12.90 2.69
C GLU A 39 -12.72 -13.00 1.82
N ALA A 40 -12.15 -11.87 1.39
CA ALA A 40 -10.91 -11.85 0.61
C ALA A 40 -9.75 -12.47 1.40
N LEU A 41 -9.58 -12.10 2.68
CA LEU A 41 -8.57 -12.68 3.57
C LEU A 41 -8.75 -14.19 3.74
N ALA A 42 -9.99 -14.70 3.76
CA ALA A 42 -10.23 -16.14 3.87
C ALA A 42 -9.71 -16.95 2.67
N GLN A 43 -9.53 -16.30 1.51
CA GLN A 43 -9.01 -16.90 0.29
C GLN A 43 -7.48 -16.89 0.20
N LEU A 44 -6.79 -16.08 1.02
CA LEU A 44 -5.33 -16.07 1.10
C LEU A 44 -4.85 -17.35 1.77
N LYS A 45 -4.31 -18.28 0.97
CA LYS A 45 -3.72 -19.54 1.43
C LYS A 45 -2.24 -19.58 1.12
N LEU A 46 -1.41 -19.63 2.16
CA LEU A 46 0.05 -19.67 2.03
C LEU A 46 0.50 -20.80 1.11
N GLU A 47 -0.05 -22.00 1.28
CA GLU A 47 0.22 -23.19 0.46
C GLU A 47 0.03 -22.92 -1.05
N ARG A 48 -1.03 -22.17 -1.41
CA ARG A 48 -1.31 -21.83 -2.82
C ARG A 48 -0.28 -20.83 -3.36
N LEU A 49 0.10 -19.83 -2.56
CA LEU A 49 1.11 -18.84 -2.92
C LEU A 49 2.49 -19.49 -3.11
N VAL A 50 2.89 -20.36 -2.18
CA VAL A 50 4.12 -21.16 -2.28
C VAL A 50 4.10 -22.01 -3.54
N GLY A 51 2.99 -22.70 -3.82
CA GLY A 51 2.87 -23.54 -5.02
C GLY A 51 2.95 -22.78 -6.34
N VAL A 52 2.49 -21.52 -6.40
CA VAL A 52 2.69 -20.65 -7.57
C VAL A 52 4.17 -20.31 -7.75
N LEU A 53 4.81 -19.76 -6.71
CA LEU A 53 6.20 -19.33 -6.79
C LEU A 53 7.18 -20.49 -7.00
N GLN A 54 6.91 -21.67 -6.40
CA GLN A 54 7.69 -22.89 -6.64
C GLN A 54 7.72 -23.25 -8.12
N ARG A 55 6.58 -23.17 -8.82
CA ARG A 55 6.49 -23.46 -10.25
C ARG A 55 7.17 -22.40 -11.10
N GLU A 56 6.96 -21.11 -10.79
CA GLU A 56 7.58 -20.00 -11.52
C GLU A 56 9.11 -20.00 -11.41
N MET A 57 9.64 -20.41 -10.25
CA MET A 57 11.08 -20.48 -9.97
C MET A 57 11.68 -21.85 -10.29
N ALA A 58 10.88 -22.81 -10.76
CA ALA A 58 11.29 -24.18 -11.05
C ALA A 58 12.05 -24.86 -9.90
N LEU A 59 11.62 -24.65 -8.66
CA LEU A 59 12.27 -25.22 -7.47
C LEU A 59 11.92 -26.70 -7.32
N VAL A 60 12.96 -27.55 -7.29
CA VAL A 60 12.83 -29.01 -7.17
C VAL A 60 13.27 -29.50 -5.79
N ALA A 61 14.26 -28.86 -5.16
CA ALA A 61 14.78 -29.30 -3.88
C ALA A 61 13.85 -28.85 -2.73
N GLU A 62 13.53 -29.77 -1.82
CA GLU A 62 12.67 -29.50 -0.66
C GLU A 62 13.21 -28.36 0.21
N ARG A 63 14.54 -28.29 0.39
CA ARG A 63 15.20 -27.21 1.13
C ARG A 63 14.90 -25.82 0.54
N ASP A 64 14.86 -25.70 -0.78
CA ASP A 64 14.58 -24.45 -1.46
C ASP A 64 13.10 -24.06 -1.30
N VAL A 65 12.19 -25.04 -1.33
CA VAL A 65 10.76 -24.82 -1.09
C VAL A 65 10.51 -24.36 0.36
N GLN A 66 11.17 -24.98 1.34
CA GLN A 66 11.09 -24.56 2.74
C GLN A 66 11.69 -23.16 2.95
N ALA A 67 12.80 -22.85 2.28
CA ALA A 67 13.39 -21.51 2.33
C ALA A 67 12.46 -20.47 1.71
N LEU A 68 11.83 -20.79 0.57
CA LEU A 68 10.80 -19.96 -0.06
C LEU A 68 9.65 -19.70 0.92
N GLU A 69 9.09 -20.72 1.56
CA GLU A 69 8.01 -20.55 2.55
C GLU A 69 8.39 -19.58 3.68
N ARG A 70 9.60 -19.72 4.25
CA ARG A 70 10.10 -18.78 5.26
C ARG A 70 10.19 -17.35 4.73
N TRP A 71 10.64 -17.18 3.49
CA TRP A 71 10.68 -15.87 2.84
C TRP A 71 9.29 -15.28 2.62
N LEU A 72 8.30 -16.06 2.19
CA LEU A 72 6.92 -15.59 2.07
C LEU A 72 6.39 -15.09 3.42
N ILE A 73 6.58 -15.88 4.49
CA ILE A 73 6.15 -15.51 5.84
C ILE A 73 6.84 -14.23 6.29
N ALA A 74 8.15 -14.10 6.08
CA ALA A 74 8.92 -12.92 6.46
C ALA A 74 8.43 -11.66 5.74
N TYR A 75 8.21 -11.71 4.43
CA TYR A 75 7.71 -10.56 3.66
C TYR A 75 6.28 -10.17 4.03
N LEU A 76 5.40 -11.16 4.23
CA LEU A 76 4.04 -10.92 4.73
C LEU A 76 4.08 -10.26 6.12
N HIS A 77 4.94 -10.75 7.01
CA HIS A 77 5.08 -10.19 8.35
C HIS A 77 5.66 -8.77 8.33
N LEU A 78 6.68 -8.53 7.49
CA LEU A 78 7.26 -7.20 7.32
C LEU A 78 6.21 -6.19 6.82
N GLY A 79 5.46 -6.57 5.77
CA GLY A 79 4.35 -5.77 5.27
C GLY A 79 3.32 -5.53 6.37
N PHE A 80 2.91 -6.59 7.08
CA PHE A 80 1.94 -6.51 8.17
C PHE A 80 2.34 -5.51 9.25
N GLN A 81 3.57 -5.58 9.74
CA GLN A 81 4.04 -4.63 10.75
C GLN A 81 4.11 -3.21 10.19
N ALA A 82 4.60 -3.03 8.97
CA ALA A 82 4.66 -1.73 8.31
C ALA A 82 3.27 -1.10 8.19
N GLY A 83 2.29 -1.82 7.65
CA GLY A 83 0.93 -1.31 7.46
C GLY A 83 0.20 -1.03 8.78
N ARG A 84 0.37 -1.91 9.78
CA ARG A 84 -0.24 -1.76 11.10
C ARG A 84 0.32 -0.54 11.83
N ASN A 85 1.65 -0.41 11.88
CA ASN A 85 2.32 0.70 12.56
C ASN A 85 2.06 2.02 11.83
N PHE A 86 2.19 2.02 10.50
CA PHE A 86 1.92 3.20 9.68
C PHE A 86 0.52 3.78 9.96
N LEU A 87 -0.53 2.95 9.90
CA LEU A 87 -1.88 3.45 10.13
C LEU A 87 -2.08 3.87 11.58
N GLY A 88 -1.49 3.14 12.53
CA GLY A 88 -1.55 3.47 13.95
C GLY A 88 -0.97 4.86 14.22
N GLU A 89 0.26 5.10 13.76
CA GLU A 89 0.96 6.38 13.87
C GLU A 89 0.22 7.50 13.13
N PHE A 90 -0.32 7.22 11.94
CA PHE A 90 -1.13 8.19 11.20
C PHE A 90 -2.36 8.64 12.01
N ILE A 91 -3.09 7.70 12.61
CA ILE A 91 -4.27 8.01 13.43
C ILE A 91 -3.86 8.79 14.69
N ASP A 92 -2.77 8.40 15.34
CA ASP A 92 -2.28 9.04 16.57
C ASP A 92 -1.76 10.46 16.31
N ALA A 93 -1.20 10.71 15.13
CA ALA A 93 -0.74 12.03 14.70
C ALA A 93 -1.89 12.98 14.32
N VAL A 94 -3.06 12.44 13.97
CA VAL A 94 -4.24 13.27 13.71
C VAL A 94 -4.78 13.74 15.06
N PRO A 95 -4.98 15.07 15.27
CA PRO A 95 -5.43 15.61 16.55
C PRO A 95 -6.66 14.86 17.10
N ALA A 96 -6.43 14.08 18.16
CA ALA A 96 -7.42 13.19 18.74
C ALA A 96 -8.47 13.99 19.51
N ARG A 97 -9.52 14.45 18.83
CA ARG A 97 -10.65 15.13 19.48
C ARG A 97 -12.02 14.68 18.99
N SER A 98 -12.11 13.69 18.11
CA SER A 98 -13.40 13.21 17.59
C SER A 98 -13.33 11.81 16.99
N PRO A 99 -14.48 11.13 16.89
CA PRO A 99 -14.54 9.80 16.30
C PRO A 99 -14.07 9.84 14.84
N VAL A 100 -13.06 9.04 14.55
CA VAL A 100 -12.60 8.77 13.18
C VAL A 100 -13.55 7.76 12.57
N ARG A 101 -14.18 8.07 11.43
CA ARG A 101 -14.94 7.10 10.65
C ARG A 101 -14.26 6.86 9.31
N LEU A 102 -14.09 5.60 8.95
CA LEU A 102 -13.58 5.20 7.64
C LEU A 102 -14.74 5.08 6.66
N ARG A 103 -14.81 6.01 5.71
CA ARG A 103 -15.89 6.10 4.73
C ARG A 103 -15.62 5.30 3.46
N TYR A 104 -14.35 5.18 3.09
CA TYR A 104 -13.92 4.36 1.96
C TYR A 104 -12.57 3.72 2.25
N LEU A 105 -12.46 2.45 1.92
CA LEU A 105 -11.20 1.73 1.88
C LEU A 105 -11.11 0.97 0.57
N GLN A 106 -10.06 1.21 -0.18
CA GLN A 106 -9.62 0.39 -1.31
C GLN A 106 -8.26 -0.18 -0.95
N CYS A 107 -8.17 -1.49 -0.73
CA CYS A 107 -6.91 -2.20 -0.63
C CYS A 107 -6.98 -3.50 -1.43
N LYS A 108 -5.99 -3.77 -2.28
CA LYS A 108 -6.04 -4.92 -3.19
C LYS A 108 -5.62 -6.20 -2.45
N LEU A 109 -6.54 -7.16 -2.40
CA LEU A 109 -6.35 -8.50 -1.84
C LEU A 109 -6.85 -9.58 -2.82
N TRP A 110 -6.73 -9.32 -4.12
CA TRP A 110 -7.17 -10.19 -5.22
C TRP A 110 -6.24 -10.03 -6.42
N ASP A 111 -6.46 -10.84 -7.45
CA ASP A 111 -5.73 -10.84 -8.74
C ASP A 111 -4.21 -10.88 -8.54
N GLU A 112 -3.48 -9.91 -9.12
CA GLU A 112 -2.02 -9.84 -9.12
C GLU A 112 -1.42 -9.76 -7.71
N ASN A 113 -2.09 -9.07 -6.79
CA ASN A 113 -1.67 -9.00 -5.38
C ASN A 113 -1.67 -10.37 -4.71
N THR A 114 -2.46 -11.33 -5.21
CA THR A 114 -2.50 -12.70 -4.70
C THR A 114 -1.75 -13.70 -5.58
N LEU A 115 -0.87 -13.23 -6.46
CA LEU A 115 -0.17 -14.05 -7.45
C LEU A 115 -1.15 -14.87 -8.31
N GLY A 116 -2.34 -14.32 -8.56
CA GLY A 116 -3.42 -14.98 -9.29
C GLY A 116 -4.11 -16.14 -8.57
N THR A 117 -3.79 -16.40 -7.30
CA THR A 117 -4.41 -17.50 -6.52
C THR A 117 -5.86 -17.22 -6.11
N TYR A 118 -6.27 -15.96 -6.14
CA TYR A 118 -7.65 -15.54 -5.91
C TYR A 118 -8.05 -14.43 -6.89
N GLN A 119 -8.98 -14.74 -7.78
CA GLN A 119 -9.58 -13.76 -8.70
C GLN A 119 -10.95 -13.35 -8.20
N ARG A 120 -11.23 -12.05 -8.17
CA ARG A 120 -12.55 -11.51 -7.78
C ARG A 120 -13.03 -10.51 -8.83
N PRO A 121 -13.62 -10.98 -9.93
CA PRO A 121 -14.28 -10.10 -10.89
C PRO A 121 -15.34 -9.27 -10.17
N GLY A 122 -15.40 -7.96 -10.45
CA GLY A 122 -16.34 -7.07 -9.76
C GLY A 122 -15.84 -6.49 -8.43
N ALA A 123 -14.61 -6.82 -8.00
CA ALA A 123 -14.08 -6.35 -6.71
C ALA A 123 -14.04 -4.83 -6.58
N LEU A 124 -13.71 -4.10 -7.64
CA LEU A 124 -13.65 -2.64 -7.61
C LEU A 124 -15.05 -2.02 -7.51
N GLU A 125 -16.04 -2.63 -8.15
CA GLU A 125 -17.44 -2.24 -8.09
C GLU A 125 -18.00 -2.43 -6.67
N GLU A 126 -17.70 -3.57 -6.03
CA GLU A 126 -18.05 -3.82 -4.62
C GLU A 126 -17.33 -2.84 -3.68
N VAL A 127 -16.07 -2.52 -3.95
CA VAL A 127 -15.32 -1.51 -3.17
C VAL A 127 -15.96 -0.13 -3.30
N LEU A 128 -16.34 0.28 -4.52
CA LEU A 128 -17.03 1.56 -4.77
C LEU A 128 -18.41 1.63 -4.13
N ALA A 129 -19.09 0.50 -3.92
CA ALA A 129 -20.38 0.46 -3.25
C ALA A 129 -20.34 1.04 -1.82
N GLN A 130 -19.16 1.09 -1.17
CA GLN A 130 -18.97 1.76 0.12
C GLN A 130 -19.35 3.26 0.07
N LEU A 131 -19.23 3.89 -1.09
CA LEU A 131 -19.58 5.30 -1.31
C LEU A 131 -21.04 5.49 -1.77
N GLY A 132 -21.80 4.41 -1.99
CA GLY A 132 -23.18 4.51 -2.49
C GLY A 132 -23.29 4.94 -3.95
N VAL A 133 -22.24 4.71 -4.75
CA VAL A 133 -22.18 5.06 -6.18
C VAL A 133 -23.32 4.38 -6.95
N THR A 134 -24.02 5.14 -7.79
CA THR A 134 -25.20 4.64 -8.52
C THR A 134 -24.83 3.70 -9.67
N HIS A 135 -23.70 3.95 -10.34
CA HIS A 135 -23.24 3.19 -11.51
C HIS A 135 -21.77 2.74 -11.39
N PRO A 136 -21.43 1.89 -10.40
CA PRO A 136 -20.04 1.55 -10.08
C PRO A 136 -19.31 0.87 -11.26
N ALA A 137 -20.00 0.03 -12.05
CA ALA A 137 -19.41 -0.61 -13.22
C ALA A 137 -18.95 0.40 -14.30
N GLN A 138 -19.69 1.50 -14.48
CA GLN A 138 -19.30 2.55 -15.43
C GLN A 138 -18.10 3.33 -14.92
N VAL A 139 -18.06 3.67 -13.62
CA VAL A 139 -16.89 4.30 -12.98
C VAL A 139 -15.66 3.41 -13.15
N VAL A 140 -15.79 2.10 -12.91
CA VAL A 140 -14.67 1.17 -13.11
C VAL A 140 -14.21 1.17 -14.56
N ALA A 141 -15.12 1.11 -15.54
CA ALA A 141 -14.75 1.15 -16.95
C ALA A 141 -13.99 2.45 -17.33
N ASP A 142 -14.46 3.60 -16.85
CA ASP A 142 -13.92 4.91 -17.20
C ASP A 142 -12.55 5.21 -16.55
N TYR A 143 -12.35 4.74 -15.32
CA TYR A 143 -11.15 5.02 -14.55
C TYR A 143 -10.09 3.93 -14.69
N LYS A 144 -10.46 2.64 -14.82
CA LYS A 144 -9.48 1.54 -14.91
C LYS A 144 -8.62 1.59 -16.17
N VAL A 145 -9.16 2.09 -17.28
CA VAL A 145 -8.42 2.21 -18.56
C VAL A 145 -7.38 3.34 -18.56
N LYS A 146 -7.53 4.34 -17.69
CA LYS A 146 -6.64 5.50 -17.62
C LYS A 146 -5.55 5.27 -16.57
N ARG A 147 -4.29 5.50 -16.95
CA ARG A 147 -3.20 5.53 -15.96
C ARG A 147 -3.33 6.76 -15.05
N GLY A 148 -2.81 6.66 -13.83
CA GLY A 148 -2.85 7.78 -12.88
C GLY A 148 -4.22 7.98 -12.21
N THR A 149 -5.17 7.07 -12.41
CA THR A 149 -6.47 7.12 -11.73
C THR A 149 -6.47 6.35 -10.41
N PHE A 150 -7.34 6.76 -9.50
CA PHE A 150 -7.39 6.25 -8.12
C PHE A 150 -7.62 4.73 -8.02
N LEU A 151 -8.26 4.09 -9.00
CA LEU A 151 -8.46 2.63 -9.01
C LEU A 151 -7.15 1.85 -9.14
N HIS A 152 -6.05 2.50 -9.54
CA HIS A 152 -4.74 1.89 -9.59
C HIS A 152 -3.97 1.98 -8.28
N ALA A 153 -4.39 2.81 -7.31
CA ALA A 153 -3.71 2.93 -6.02
C ALA A 153 -3.64 1.58 -5.29
N ASP A 154 -2.51 1.30 -4.65
CA ASP A 154 -2.32 0.09 -3.82
C ASP A 154 -3.19 0.14 -2.57
N LEU A 155 -3.27 1.34 -1.98
CA LEU A 155 -4.13 1.64 -0.85
C LEU A 155 -4.71 3.07 -0.97
N LEU A 156 -6.02 3.18 -0.76
CA LEU A 156 -6.73 4.46 -0.66
C LEU A 156 -7.72 4.41 0.50
N LEU A 157 -7.63 5.39 1.42
CA LEU A 157 -8.56 5.55 2.53
C LEU A 157 -9.15 6.94 2.52
N LEU A 158 -10.46 7.02 2.77
CA LEU A 158 -11.16 8.27 3.06
C LEU A 158 -11.66 8.23 4.49
N PHE A 159 -11.11 9.10 5.32
CA PHE A 159 -11.53 9.29 6.70
C PHE A 159 -12.40 10.54 6.82
N GLU A 160 -13.40 10.43 7.69
CA GLU A 160 -14.21 11.52 8.20
C GLU A 160 -13.86 11.72 9.67
N TYR A 161 -13.65 12.98 10.04
CA TYR A 161 -13.37 13.45 11.39
C TYR A 161 -14.34 14.57 11.73
N HIS A 162 -14.71 14.64 13.00
CA HIS A 162 -15.38 15.80 13.55
C HIS A 162 -14.33 16.71 14.25
N ASP A 163 -14.55 18.00 14.35
CA ASP A 163 -13.71 18.88 15.19
C ASP A 163 -14.61 19.57 16.22
N PRO A 164 -14.48 19.25 17.52
CA PRO A 164 -15.31 19.86 18.55
C PRO A 164 -14.99 21.34 18.80
N GLU A 165 -13.79 21.81 18.45
CA GLU A 165 -13.36 23.19 18.67
C GLU A 165 -13.77 24.12 17.51
N PHE A 166 -14.06 23.55 16.34
CA PHE A 166 -14.63 24.25 15.20
C PHE A 166 -16.00 23.67 14.82
N PRO A 167 -17.03 23.82 15.68
CA PRO A 167 -18.37 23.24 15.48
C PRO A 167 -19.18 23.86 14.32
N ARG A 168 -18.53 24.62 13.42
CA ARG A 168 -19.16 25.11 12.19
C ARG A 168 -19.21 23.96 11.18
N SER A 169 -20.27 23.15 11.31
CA SER A 169 -20.96 22.33 10.30
C SER A 169 -20.20 21.39 9.35
N ASP A 170 -18.87 21.41 9.30
CA ASP A 170 -18.16 20.78 8.20
C ASP A 170 -17.42 19.54 8.72
N ASP A 171 -17.93 18.36 8.37
CA ASP A 171 -17.18 17.13 8.50
C ASP A 171 -15.80 17.31 7.85
N HIS A 172 -14.74 17.03 8.60
CA HIS A 172 -13.37 17.13 8.09
C HIS A 172 -12.99 15.83 7.41
N TRP A 173 -12.59 15.94 6.15
CA TRP A 173 -12.20 14.78 5.35
C TRP A 173 -10.68 14.69 5.25
N ARG A 174 -10.12 13.49 5.44
CA ARG A 174 -8.73 13.20 5.06
C ARG A 174 -8.67 12.05 4.08
N LEU A 175 -8.00 12.32 2.97
CA LEU A 175 -7.69 11.34 1.95
C LEU A 175 -6.25 10.86 2.17
N LEU A 176 -6.08 9.56 2.33
CA LEU A 176 -4.78 8.91 2.40
C LEU A 176 -4.64 8.00 1.18
N VAL A 177 -3.58 8.23 0.41
CA VAL A 177 -3.21 7.38 -0.73
C VAL A 177 -1.80 6.89 -0.54
N ILE A 178 -1.60 5.58 -0.70
CA ILE A 178 -0.29 4.95 -0.66
C ILE A 178 -0.09 4.18 -1.95
N ASP A 179 1.04 4.45 -2.59
CA ASP A 179 1.60 3.65 -3.67
C ASP A 179 2.84 2.98 -3.07
N ALA A 180 2.63 1.79 -2.51
CA ALA A 180 3.65 1.12 -1.74
C ALA A 180 4.71 0.59 -2.69
N SER A 181 5.98 0.70 -2.31
CA SER A 181 7.01 -0.03 -3.01
C SER A 181 8.00 -0.55 -1.99
N ILE A 182 8.21 -1.86 -2.00
CA ILE A 182 9.37 -2.40 -1.32
C ILE A 182 10.61 -2.11 -2.15
N PHE A 183 11.70 -1.80 -1.45
CA PHE A 183 13.00 -1.86 -2.06
C PHE A 183 13.32 -3.32 -2.35
N GLN A 184 13.48 -3.63 -3.63
CA GLN A 184 13.93 -4.94 -4.07
C GLN A 184 15.26 -5.23 -3.39
N VAL A 185 15.30 -6.23 -2.51
CA VAL A 185 16.56 -6.82 -2.07
C VAL A 185 17.26 -7.33 -3.32
N GLN A 186 18.19 -6.54 -3.86
CA GLN A 186 19.12 -7.00 -4.87
C GLN A 186 20.07 -7.96 -4.18
N GLY A 187 19.65 -9.21 -4.12
CA GLY A 187 20.34 -10.23 -3.34
C GLY A 187 19.57 -11.54 -3.22
N ALA A 188 18.74 -11.86 -4.21
CA ALA A 188 18.16 -13.20 -4.38
C ALA A 188 19.19 -14.24 -4.87
N GLU A 189 20.49 -14.01 -4.68
CA GLU A 189 21.53 -14.93 -5.14
C GLU A 189 21.65 -16.19 -4.28
N ARG A 190 20.69 -16.46 -3.40
CA ARG A 190 20.19 -17.79 -3.01
C ARG A 190 18.99 -17.58 -2.08
N LEU A 191 18.04 -18.51 -2.11
CA LEU A 191 17.11 -18.78 -1.02
C LEU A 191 17.91 -19.24 0.22
N ARG A 192 18.74 -18.34 0.77
CA ARG A 192 19.54 -18.60 1.96
C ARG A 192 18.63 -18.66 3.17
N GLU A 193 19.09 -19.36 4.19
CA GLU A 193 18.37 -19.52 5.45
C GLU A 193 18.28 -18.18 6.16
N LEU A 194 17.05 -17.69 6.33
CA LEU A 194 16.71 -16.48 7.08
C LEU A 194 17.12 -16.54 8.57
N ASP A 195 17.46 -17.72 9.07
CA ASP A 195 17.84 -17.95 10.46
C ASP A 195 19.33 -17.64 10.75
N ASP A 196 20.09 -17.20 9.74
CA ASP A 196 21.47 -16.72 9.92
C ASP A 196 21.47 -15.26 10.44
N PRO A 197 21.92 -14.99 11.68
CA PRO A 197 21.98 -13.64 12.23
C PRO A 197 22.88 -12.68 11.44
N GLN A 198 23.92 -13.20 10.76
CA GLN A 198 24.78 -12.36 9.93
C GLN A 198 24.03 -11.86 8.69
N MET A 199 23.29 -12.75 8.04
CA MET A 199 22.44 -12.42 6.90
C MET A 199 21.36 -11.40 7.27
N GLN A 200 20.70 -11.56 8.42
CA GLN A 200 19.71 -10.58 8.90
C GLN A 200 20.32 -9.18 9.09
N ARG A 201 21.53 -9.11 9.67
CA ARG A 201 22.26 -7.86 9.86
C ARG A 201 22.69 -7.23 8.54
N GLU A 202 23.09 -8.03 7.56
CA GLU A 202 23.44 -7.57 6.22
C GLU A 202 22.23 -6.98 5.49
N LEU A 203 21.07 -7.64 5.54
CA LEU A 203 19.82 -7.15 4.97
C LEU A 203 19.41 -5.80 5.57
N LEU A 204 19.43 -5.68 6.90
CA LEU A 204 19.11 -4.42 7.60
C LEU A 204 20.07 -3.28 7.23
N ASN A 205 21.38 -3.55 7.20
CA ASN A 205 22.36 -2.53 6.83
C ASN A 205 22.22 -2.10 5.37
N TRP A 206 21.90 -3.04 4.49
CA TRP A 206 21.63 -2.76 3.08
C TRP A 206 20.37 -1.89 2.93
N GLU A 207 19.29 -2.19 3.64
CA GLU A 207 18.06 -1.39 3.66
C GLU A 207 18.34 0.05 4.09
N ILE A 208 19.05 0.23 5.23
CA ILE A 208 19.44 1.54 5.76
C ILE A 208 20.31 2.31 4.75
N HIS A 209 21.25 1.63 4.10
CA HIS A 209 22.12 2.25 3.11
C HIS A 209 21.35 2.65 1.84
N ASN A 210 20.38 1.86 1.40
CA ASN A 210 19.53 2.18 0.24
C ASN A 210 18.59 3.36 0.49
N LEU A 211 17.96 3.40 1.68
CA LEU A 211 17.13 4.53 2.09
C LEU A 211 17.93 5.85 2.05
N ARG A 212 19.21 5.79 2.46
CA ARG A 212 20.13 6.94 2.43
C ARG A 212 20.65 7.30 1.04
N SER A 213 20.77 6.34 0.12
CA SER A 213 21.41 6.57 -1.17
C SER A 213 20.46 7.03 -2.28
N LYS A 214 19.15 6.76 -2.15
CA LYS A 214 18.16 7.04 -3.21
C LYS A 214 17.20 8.19 -2.92
N SER A 215 17.14 8.67 -1.68
CA SER A 215 16.34 9.83 -1.33
C SER A 215 17.19 11.10 -1.40
N GLU A 216 16.98 11.95 -2.40
CA GLU A 216 17.54 13.31 -2.39
C GLU A 216 16.97 14.12 -1.20
N PHE A 217 15.79 13.76 -0.67
CA PHE A 217 15.27 14.28 0.60
C PHE A 217 16.11 13.89 1.82
N ALA A 218 16.70 12.69 1.84
CA ALA A 218 17.64 12.29 2.90
C ALA A 218 18.96 13.08 2.83
N ARG A 219 19.32 13.62 1.65
CA ARG A 219 20.44 14.56 1.47
C ARG A 219 20.08 16.00 1.81
N LEU A 220 18.80 16.34 1.79
CA LEU A 220 18.31 17.70 1.99
C LEU A 220 18.25 18.15 3.46
N SER A 221 18.48 17.26 4.45
CA SER A 221 18.44 17.60 5.89
C SER A 221 17.24 18.49 6.23
N LEU A 222 16.07 18.22 5.65
CA LEU A 222 14.87 19.02 5.83
C LEU A 222 14.29 18.70 7.21
N ASP A 223 14.73 19.48 8.18
CA ASP A 223 14.15 19.56 9.51
C ASP A 223 12.71 20.07 9.38
N THR A 224 11.73 19.18 9.58
CA THR A 224 10.30 19.46 9.43
C THR A 224 9.82 20.36 10.56
N SER A 225 10.01 21.68 10.40
CA SER A 225 9.48 22.70 11.32
C SER A 225 8.72 23.83 10.61
N SER A 226 8.53 23.79 9.29
CA SER A 226 7.74 24.81 8.60
C SER A 226 6.88 24.26 7.46
N THR A 227 5.64 24.75 7.43
CA THR A 227 4.57 24.42 6.48
C THR A 227 4.96 24.83 5.07
N LEU A 228 4.96 23.86 4.14
CA LEU A 228 5.24 24.11 2.73
C LEU A 228 3.95 24.48 1.98
N LEU A 229 3.89 25.69 1.44
CA LEU A 229 2.90 26.13 0.46
C LEU A 229 3.59 26.20 -0.91
N PHE A 230 3.04 25.50 -1.91
CA PHE A 230 3.67 25.34 -3.22
C PHE A 230 2.98 26.16 -4.33
N PRO A 231 3.71 27.01 -5.11
CA PRO A 231 3.15 27.80 -6.22
C PRO A 231 3.25 27.12 -7.61
N GLU A 232 2.55 27.68 -8.60
CA GLU A 232 2.35 27.16 -9.97
C GLU A 232 3.62 26.88 -10.81
N GLY A 233 4.81 27.32 -10.39
CA GLY A 233 6.08 27.10 -11.10
C GLY A 233 6.71 25.71 -10.93
N LEU A 234 6.15 24.84 -10.08
CA LEU A 234 6.77 23.59 -9.66
C LEU A 234 6.75 22.46 -10.70
N GLU A 235 5.96 22.57 -11.77
CA GLU A 235 5.90 21.53 -12.82
C GLU A 235 7.27 21.30 -13.48
N ARG A 236 8.03 22.38 -13.70
CA ARG A 236 9.35 22.31 -14.32
C ARG A 236 10.41 21.74 -13.37
N TYR A 237 10.24 21.96 -12.07
CA TYR A 237 11.12 21.45 -11.02
C TYR A 237 10.90 19.95 -10.83
N TYR A 238 9.65 19.50 -10.63
CA TYR A 238 9.33 18.08 -10.47
C TYR A 238 9.66 17.22 -11.70
N ARG A 239 9.53 17.76 -12.92
CA ARG A 239 9.96 17.06 -14.15
C ARG A 239 11.45 16.71 -14.16
N ALA A 240 12.30 17.46 -13.43
CA ALA A 240 13.71 17.15 -13.29
C ALA A 240 13.97 16.00 -12.30
N PHE A 241 13.22 15.94 -11.19
CA PHE A 241 13.28 14.84 -10.21
C PHE A 241 12.68 13.53 -10.75
N LEU A 242 11.69 13.63 -11.63
CA LEU A 242 10.99 12.51 -12.27
C LEU A 242 11.92 11.51 -12.99
N ARG A 243 13.13 11.95 -13.38
CA ARG A 243 14.07 11.13 -14.16
C ARG A 243 15.17 10.45 -13.33
N GLY A 244 15.30 10.77 -12.04
CA GLY A 244 16.39 10.27 -11.20
C GLY A 244 15.98 9.71 -9.83
N ASP A 245 14.82 10.11 -9.30
CA ASP A 245 14.37 9.75 -7.95
C ASP A 245 13.05 8.96 -7.97
N LYS A 246 13.15 7.67 -7.64
CA LYS A 246 12.01 6.74 -7.59
C LYS A 246 10.98 7.18 -6.54
N GLU A 247 11.41 7.74 -5.41
CA GLU A 247 10.51 8.15 -4.33
C GLU A 247 9.68 9.37 -4.75
N THR A 248 10.31 10.34 -5.41
CA THR A 248 9.59 11.50 -5.94
C THR A 248 8.59 11.10 -7.04
N ALA A 249 8.95 10.16 -7.92
CA ALA A 249 8.01 9.64 -8.92
C ALA A 249 6.79 8.94 -8.28
N LYS A 250 7.03 8.15 -7.23
CA LYS A 250 5.98 7.47 -6.45
C LYS A 250 5.07 8.45 -5.71
N LEU A 251 5.63 9.52 -5.14
CA LEU A 251 4.85 10.59 -4.52
C LEU A 251 3.93 11.28 -5.54
N ILE A 252 4.44 11.60 -6.73
CA ILE A 252 3.64 12.21 -7.81
C ILE A 252 2.53 11.26 -8.27
N GLN A 253 2.83 9.97 -8.35
CA GLN A 253 1.86 8.94 -8.70
C GLN A 253 0.73 8.85 -7.64
N ALA A 254 1.07 8.76 -6.36
CA ALA A 254 0.10 8.81 -5.27
C ALA A 254 -0.72 10.12 -5.27
N GLY A 255 -0.09 11.25 -5.56
CA GLY A 255 -0.77 12.54 -5.73
C GLY A 255 -1.76 12.55 -6.90
N SER A 256 -1.40 11.91 -8.01
CA SER A 256 -2.28 11.79 -9.19
C SER A 256 -3.52 10.95 -8.86
N TYR A 257 -3.34 9.85 -8.12
CA TYR A 257 -4.45 9.04 -7.62
C TYR A 257 -5.35 9.83 -6.66
N ALA A 258 -4.75 10.58 -5.73
CA ALA A 258 -5.50 11.41 -4.79
C ALA A 258 -6.34 12.47 -5.52
N HIS A 259 -5.73 13.17 -6.50
CA HIS A 259 -6.42 14.15 -7.32
C HIS A 259 -7.55 13.52 -8.15
N SER A 260 -7.29 12.36 -8.78
CA SER A 260 -8.29 11.63 -9.55
C SER A 260 -9.47 11.16 -8.69
N PHE A 261 -9.24 10.76 -7.43
CA PHE A 261 -10.30 10.37 -6.51
C PHE A 261 -11.12 11.57 -6.06
N TYR A 262 -10.46 12.69 -5.76
CA TYR A 262 -11.12 13.94 -5.40
C TYR A 262 -12.02 14.46 -6.53
N ASP A 263 -11.53 14.43 -7.77
CA ASP A 263 -12.32 14.80 -8.94
C ASP A 263 -13.51 13.86 -9.17
N PHE A 264 -13.37 12.58 -8.83
CA PHE A 264 -14.46 11.62 -8.83
C PHE A 264 -15.52 11.99 -7.77
N LEU A 265 -15.11 12.23 -6.52
CA LEU A 265 -16.03 12.61 -5.43
C LEU A 265 -16.80 13.91 -5.68
N LYS A 266 -16.26 14.82 -6.51
CA LYS A 266 -16.97 16.06 -6.90
C LYS A 266 -18.09 15.86 -7.91
N ARG A 267 -18.07 14.75 -8.64
CA ARG A 267 -18.98 14.48 -9.77
C ARG A 267 -20.15 13.59 -9.37
N GLU A 268 -19.95 12.75 -8.36
CA GLU A 268 -21.00 11.99 -7.67
C GLU A 268 -21.81 12.89 -6.72
#